data_AF-A0A1J9PPA3-F1
#
_entry.id   AF-A0A1J9PPA3-F1
#
_cell.length_a   1.000
_cell.length_b   1.000
_cell.length_c   1.000
_cell.angle_alpha   90.00
_cell.angle_beta   90.00
_cell.angle_gamma   90.00
#
_symmetry.space_group_name_H-M   'P 1'
#
loop_
_entity.id
_entity.type
_entity.pdbx_description
1 polymer ?
#
loop_
_entity_poly.entity_id
_entity_poly.type
_entity_poly.pdbx_seq_one_letter_code
_entity_poly.pdbx_strand_id
1 'polypeptide(L)'
;MTSNASCSRPPGILVPCVLEYEIPSYIVDAALPKAPINTTAHQAVYSTWISTNGLGNQVFLADMQTPKKAYVECTFSALDKLYRQGAWYFVPMNVPSLQSTAGTAVCGPGAKRCRMWQRVTMVTGAYRYRTGYEVLVARRYAGLGQQL
;
A
#
# COMPACT_ATOMS: atom_id res chain seq x y z
N MET A 1 4.93 -14.86 -14.03
CA MET A 1 5.52 -13.57 -13.61
C MET A 1 5.14 -13.33 -12.16
N THR A 2 5.97 -13.76 -11.23
CA THR A 2 5.69 -13.72 -9.79
C THR A 2 5.94 -12.31 -9.25
N SER A 3 4.87 -11.68 -8.79
CA SER A 3 4.85 -10.39 -8.10
C SER A 3 5.66 -10.47 -6.81
N ASN A 4 6.76 -9.72 -6.71
CA ASN A 4 7.50 -9.43 -5.47
C ASN A 4 7.06 -8.11 -4.83
N ALA A 5 5.87 -7.60 -5.16
CA ALA A 5 5.28 -6.51 -4.39
C ALA A 5 4.74 -7.08 -3.08
N SER A 6 4.67 -6.27 -2.02
CA SER A 6 4.13 -6.57 -0.68
C SER A 6 2.64 -6.98 -0.65
N CYS A 7 2.15 -7.50 -1.76
CA CYS A 7 0.78 -7.57 -2.19
C CYS A 7 0.44 -8.92 -2.77
N SER A 8 1.46 -9.68 -3.18
CA SER A 8 1.35 -11.10 -3.47
C SER A 8 2.61 -11.83 -3.05
N ARG A 9 2.41 -13.04 -2.49
CA ARG A 9 3.50 -13.80 -1.88
C ARG A 9 4.39 -14.45 -2.95
N PRO A 10 5.71 -14.18 -2.98
CA PRO A 10 6.63 -15.10 -3.64
C PRO A 10 6.74 -16.43 -2.87
N PRO A 11 6.99 -17.56 -3.55
CA PRO A 11 7.22 -18.84 -2.89
C PRO A 11 8.37 -18.73 -1.86
N GLY A 12 8.11 -19.12 -0.62
CA GLY A 12 9.15 -19.25 0.43
C GLY A 12 9.31 -18.06 1.40
N ILE A 13 8.61 -16.94 1.23
CA ILE A 13 8.61 -15.83 2.20
C ILE A 13 7.34 -15.90 3.08
N LEU A 14 7.52 -15.78 4.40
CA LEU A 14 6.47 -15.73 5.43
C LEU A 14 6.21 -14.29 5.88
N VAL A 15 5.89 -13.39 4.94
CA VAL A 15 5.28 -12.10 5.30
C VAL A 15 3.81 -12.15 4.90
N PRO A 16 2.88 -11.78 5.80
CA PRO A 16 1.48 -11.66 5.43
C PRO A 16 1.39 -10.65 4.29
N CYS A 17 0.78 -11.06 3.19
CA CYS A 17 0.56 -10.20 2.04
C CYS A 17 -0.84 -9.60 2.15
N VAL A 18 -0.98 -8.33 1.76
CA VAL A 18 -2.19 -7.56 2.00
C VAL A 18 -3.40 -8.16 1.28
N LEU A 19 -3.23 -8.59 0.02
CA LEU A 19 -4.34 -9.10 -0.79
C LEU A 19 -4.70 -10.55 -0.50
N GLU A 20 -3.73 -11.39 -0.08
CA GLU A 20 -3.93 -12.80 0.19
C GLU A 20 -4.25 -13.12 1.65
N TYR A 21 -3.82 -12.29 2.59
CA TYR A 21 -3.99 -12.56 4.02
C TYR A 21 -4.71 -11.45 4.76
N GLU A 22 -4.15 -10.24 4.83
CA GLU A 22 -4.65 -9.20 5.74
C GLU A 22 -6.11 -8.82 5.47
N ILE A 23 -6.47 -8.53 4.21
CA ILE A 23 -7.85 -8.19 3.85
C ILE A 23 -8.81 -9.37 4.02
N PRO A 24 -8.53 -10.58 3.49
CA PRO A 24 -9.38 -11.74 3.74
C PRO A 24 -9.61 -12.02 5.23
N SER A 25 -8.56 -11.96 6.05
CA SER A 25 -8.67 -12.15 7.50
C SER A 25 -9.55 -11.07 8.14
N TYR A 26 -9.36 -9.80 7.78
CA TYR A 26 -10.22 -8.72 8.26
C TYR A 26 -11.70 -8.95 7.94
N ILE A 27 -12.03 -9.38 6.72
CA ILE A 27 -13.43 -9.63 6.31
C ILE A 27 -14.05 -10.74 7.15
N VAL A 28 -13.31 -11.81 7.40
CA VAL A 28 -13.77 -12.92 8.24
C VAL A 28 -13.96 -12.45 9.69
N ASP A 29 -12.98 -11.75 10.25
CA ASP A 29 -13.01 -11.31 11.64
C ASP A 29 -14.10 -10.28 11.90
N ALA A 30 -14.35 -9.37 10.95
CA ALA A 30 -15.40 -8.35 11.03
C ALA A 30 -16.82 -8.94 10.96
N ALA A 31 -16.98 -10.13 10.39
CA ALA A 31 -18.27 -10.82 10.28
C ALA A 31 -18.61 -11.65 11.53
N LEU A 32 -17.70 -11.78 12.49
CA LEU A 32 -17.93 -12.61 13.68
C LEU A 32 -18.98 -11.98 14.62
N PRO A 33 -19.90 -12.75 15.21
CA PRO A 33 -20.93 -12.24 16.13
C PRO A 33 -20.39 -11.53 17.38
N LYS A 34 -19.14 -11.82 17.75
CA LYS A 34 -18.37 -11.15 18.80
C LYS A 34 -17.05 -10.64 18.23
N ALA A 35 -17.11 -10.02 17.06
CA ALA A 35 -15.93 -9.46 16.43
C ALA A 35 -15.23 -8.51 17.42
N PRO A 36 -13.90 -8.59 17.56
CA PRO A 36 -13.14 -7.59 18.31
C PRO A 36 -13.30 -6.18 17.70
N ILE A 37 -13.76 -6.12 16.44
CA ILE A 37 -14.10 -4.91 15.71
C ILE A 37 -15.64 -4.78 15.68
N ASN A 38 -16.21 -4.07 16.65
CA ASN A 38 -17.65 -3.75 16.70
C ASN A 38 -17.93 -2.37 16.08
N THR A 39 -17.63 -2.22 14.79
CA THR A 39 -17.91 -0.99 14.04
C THR A 39 -18.47 -1.34 12.67
N THR A 40 -19.40 -0.53 12.17
CA THR A 40 -19.89 -0.66 10.80
C THR A 40 -18.91 0.00 9.83
N ALA A 41 -18.97 -0.39 8.55
CA ALA A 41 -18.05 0.16 7.55
C ALA A 41 -18.19 1.68 7.35
N HIS A 42 -19.33 2.28 7.70
CA HIS A 42 -19.57 3.73 7.70
C HIS A 42 -19.06 4.45 8.97
N GLN A 43 -18.64 3.71 10.00
CA GLN A 43 -18.09 4.24 11.25
C GLN A 43 -16.59 4.00 11.38
N ALA A 44 -15.96 3.47 10.32
CA ALA A 44 -14.54 3.13 10.29
C ALA A 44 -13.80 3.96 9.24
N VAL A 45 -12.58 4.37 9.60
CA VAL A 45 -11.61 4.94 8.65
C VAL A 45 -10.57 3.88 8.34
N TYR A 46 -10.48 3.51 7.07
CA TYR A 46 -9.58 2.48 6.54
C TYR A 46 -8.27 3.12 6.13
N SER A 47 -7.28 2.98 7.00
CA SER A 47 -5.93 3.50 6.78
C SER A 47 -5.03 2.41 6.23
N THR A 48 -4.30 2.66 5.15
CA THR A 48 -3.41 1.67 4.54
C THR A 48 -2.02 2.25 4.34
N TRP A 49 -1.02 1.65 5.01
CA TRP A 49 0.39 2.01 4.88
C TRP A 49 1.22 0.88 4.29
N ILE A 50 1.11 0.68 2.98
CA ILE A 50 1.80 -0.44 2.32
C ILE A 50 2.77 0.11 1.28
N SER A 51 3.77 -0.69 0.92
CA SER A 51 4.88 -0.42 -0.03
C SER A 51 6.27 -0.19 0.60
N THR A 52 6.39 0.06 1.90
CA THR A 52 7.71 0.24 2.56
C THR A 52 8.60 -0.98 2.43
N ASN A 53 8.04 -2.18 2.64
CA ASN A 53 8.78 -3.44 2.60
C ASN A 53 9.34 -3.75 1.22
N GLY A 54 8.61 -3.44 0.15
CA GLY A 54 9.14 -3.64 -1.19
C GLY A 54 10.10 -2.54 -1.65
N LEU A 55 10.36 -1.50 -0.86
CA LEU A 55 11.45 -0.54 -1.10
C LEU A 55 12.77 -0.91 -0.40
N GLY A 56 12.79 -2.02 0.34
CA GLY A 56 13.93 -2.47 1.13
C GLY A 56 15.17 -2.89 0.32
N ASN A 57 16.23 -3.19 1.06
CA ASN A 57 17.58 -3.50 0.58
C ASN A 57 17.68 -4.63 -0.48
N GLN A 58 16.70 -5.52 -0.55
CA GLN A 58 16.73 -6.71 -1.40
C GLN A 58 15.76 -6.69 -2.59
N VAL A 59 15.02 -5.59 -2.79
CA VAL A 59 14.04 -5.49 -3.88
C VAL A 59 14.34 -4.25 -4.72
N PHE A 60 13.94 -3.07 -4.24
CA PHE A 60 14.05 -1.86 -5.04
C PHE A 60 15.42 -1.16 -4.97
N LEU A 61 16.16 -1.32 -3.87
CA LEU A 61 17.53 -0.79 -3.74
C LEU A 61 18.58 -1.62 -4.49
N ALA A 62 18.24 -2.86 -4.86
CA ALA A 62 19.09 -3.79 -5.61
C ALA A 62 18.74 -3.84 -7.11
N ASP A 63 17.86 -2.96 -7.60
CA ASP A 63 17.31 -2.95 -8.97
C ASP A 63 16.69 -4.30 -9.42
N MET A 64 16.31 -5.15 -8.46
CA MET A 64 15.57 -6.39 -8.69
C MET A 64 14.10 -6.01 -8.88
N GLN A 65 13.74 -5.64 -10.10
CA GLN A 65 12.50 -4.91 -10.39
C GLN A 65 11.24 -5.73 -10.14
N THR A 66 10.46 -5.33 -9.13
CA THR A 66 9.01 -5.30 -9.26
C THR A 66 8.65 -4.17 -10.23
N PRO A 67 7.72 -4.36 -11.20
CA PRO A 67 7.28 -3.26 -12.05
C PRO A 67 6.86 -2.08 -11.18
N LYS A 68 7.34 -0.87 -11.44
CA LYS A 68 7.02 0.35 -10.65
C LYS A 68 5.51 0.55 -10.47
N LYS A 69 4.73 0.06 -11.44
CA LYS A 69 3.27 0.02 -11.44
C LYS A 69 2.68 -0.84 -10.32
N ALA A 70 3.37 -1.91 -9.90
CA ALA A 70 2.87 -2.90 -8.96
C ALA A 70 2.64 -2.37 -7.53
N TYR A 71 3.37 -1.34 -7.09
CA TYR A 71 3.24 -0.80 -5.72
C TYR A 71 1.94 -0.01 -5.53
N VAL A 72 1.73 0.96 -6.41
CA VAL A 72 0.56 1.84 -6.35
C VAL A 72 -0.69 1.05 -6.71
N GLU A 73 -0.64 0.21 -7.77
CA GLU A 73 -1.77 -0.64 -8.17
C GLU A 73 -2.20 -1.61 -7.07
N CYS A 74 -1.26 -2.14 -6.30
CA CYS A 74 -1.60 -2.98 -5.16
C CYS A 74 -2.43 -2.22 -4.11
N THR A 75 -2.04 -0.98 -3.79
CA THR A 75 -2.80 -0.19 -2.81
C THR A 75 -4.23 0.02 -3.29
N PHE A 76 -4.41 0.41 -4.55
CA PHE A 76 -5.77 0.56 -5.09
C PHE A 76 -6.51 -0.79 -5.19
N SER A 77 -5.83 -1.90 -5.46
CA SER A 77 -6.46 -3.24 -5.44
C SER A 77 -6.91 -3.66 -4.03
N ALA A 78 -6.15 -3.28 -3.01
CA ALA A 78 -6.50 -3.48 -1.60
C ALA A 78 -7.73 -2.65 -1.22
N LEU A 79 -7.72 -1.36 -1.58
CA LEU A 79 -8.84 -0.45 -1.36
C LEU A 79 -10.10 -0.92 -2.11
N ASP A 80 -9.99 -1.43 -3.33
CA ASP A 80 -11.13 -1.99 -4.08
C ASP A 80 -11.81 -3.14 -3.34
N LYS A 81 -11.03 -4.04 -2.73
CA LYS A 81 -11.58 -5.16 -1.95
C LYS A 81 -12.35 -4.64 -0.75
N LEU A 82 -11.81 -3.66 -0.03
CA LEU A 82 -12.49 -3.04 1.12
C LEU A 82 -13.74 -2.25 0.69
N TYR A 83 -13.66 -1.49 -0.40
CA TYR A 83 -14.77 -0.73 -0.96
C TYR A 83 -15.96 -1.64 -1.32
N ARG A 84 -15.70 -2.80 -1.93
CA ARG A 84 -16.74 -3.81 -2.22
C ARG A 84 -17.38 -4.41 -0.96
N GLN A 85 -16.74 -4.29 0.20
CA GLN A 85 -17.29 -4.69 1.50
C GLN A 85 -18.03 -3.54 2.21
N GLY A 86 -18.23 -2.40 1.52
CA GLY A 86 -18.94 -1.25 2.04
C GLY A 86 -18.08 -0.25 2.80
N ALA A 87 -16.74 -0.31 2.70
CA ALA A 87 -15.87 0.72 3.27
C ALA A 87 -16.00 2.05 2.51
N TRP A 88 -16.08 3.18 3.22
CA TRP A 88 -16.32 4.51 2.63
C TRP A 88 -15.25 5.56 2.90
N TYR A 89 -14.55 5.47 4.04
CA TYR A 89 -13.55 6.45 4.43
C TYR A 89 -12.16 5.83 4.32
N PHE A 90 -11.36 6.28 3.36
CA PHE A 90 -10.03 5.74 3.12
C PHE A 90 -8.92 6.77 3.34
N VAL A 91 -7.82 6.33 3.92
CA VAL A 91 -6.58 7.10 4.04
C VAL A 91 -5.43 6.26 3.45
N PRO A 92 -5.24 6.30 2.12
CA PRO A 92 -4.04 5.73 1.50
C PRO A 92 -2.83 6.59 1.83
N MET A 93 -1.90 6.05 2.63
CA MET A 93 -0.69 6.77 3.00
C MET A 93 0.40 6.59 1.95
N ASN A 94 1.14 7.66 1.70
CA ASN A 94 2.36 7.63 0.90
C ASN A 94 3.51 6.95 1.65
N VAL A 95 4.67 6.80 1.02
CA VAL A 95 5.83 6.18 1.65
C VAL A 95 6.51 7.17 2.62
N PRO A 96 6.88 6.75 3.85
CA PRO A 96 7.64 7.60 4.76
C PRO A 96 9.02 7.94 4.21
N SER A 97 9.64 8.95 4.79
CA SER A 97 11.04 9.31 4.57
C SER A 97 11.99 8.19 5.02
N LEU A 98 12.21 7.19 4.15
CA LEU A 98 13.09 6.05 4.45
C LEU A 98 14.59 6.39 4.36
N GLN A 99 14.97 7.53 3.80
CA GLN A 99 16.37 7.95 3.70
C GLN A 99 17.00 8.33 5.05
N SER A 100 16.18 8.48 6.10
CA SER A 100 16.62 8.82 7.46
C SER A 100 16.65 7.62 8.39
N THR A 101 16.37 6.40 7.91
CA THR A 101 16.36 5.19 8.73
C THR A 101 17.78 4.60 8.88
N ALA A 102 18.01 3.92 10.01
CA ALA A 102 19.25 3.22 10.28
C ALA A 102 19.59 2.23 9.15
N GLY A 103 20.84 2.23 8.67
CA GLY A 103 21.29 1.38 7.55
C GLY A 103 21.29 2.06 6.17
N THR A 104 20.86 3.32 6.06
CA THR A 104 21.02 4.12 4.84
C THR A 104 22.34 4.91 4.88
N ALA A 105 23.40 4.36 4.28
CA ALA A 105 24.72 5.01 4.19
C ALA A 105 24.63 6.41 3.55
N VAL A 106 25.39 7.38 4.09
CA VAL A 106 25.48 8.80 3.67
C VAL A 106 25.84 8.90 2.18
N CYS A 107 25.30 9.91 1.48
CA CYS A 107 25.47 10.10 0.03
C CYS A 107 26.94 10.11 -0.42
N GLY A 108 27.27 9.29 -1.42
CA GLY A 108 28.61 8.96 -1.90
C GLY A 108 28.60 7.68 -2.77
N PRO A 109 29.73 7.20 -3.30
CA PRO A 109 29.80 5.92 -4.00
C PRO A 109 29.26 4.77 -3.13
N GLY A 110 28.29 4.01 -3.62
CA GLY A 110 27.63 2.95 -2.84
C GLY A 110 26.53 3.41 -1.87
N ALA A 111 26.24 4.72 -1.81
CA ALA A 111 25.29 5.26 -0.84
C ALA A 111 23.84 4.84 -1.07
N LYS A 112 23.26 4.28 -0.02
CA LYS A 112 21.85 3.86 0.01
C LYS A 112 20.89 5.02 0.29
N ARG A 113 21.34 6.07 1.01
CA ARG A 113 20.50 7.22 1.38
C ARG A 113 19.98 8.00 0.19
N CYS A 114 20.85 8.41 -0.74
CA CYS A 114 20.45 9.21 -1.90
C CYS A 114 19.54 8.41 -2.85
N ARG A 115 19.86 7.12 -3.09
CA ARG A 115 18.97 6.24 -3.85
C ARG A 115 17.62 6.08 -3.16
N MET A 116 17.60 5.83 -1.85
CA MET A 116 16.35 5.73 -1.09
C MET A 116 15.52 7.00 -1.21
N TRP A 117 16.14 8.18 -1.08
CA TRP A 117 15.44 9.45 -1.25
C TRP A 117 14.81 9.60 -2.65
N GLN A 118 15.56 9.30 -3.72
CA GLN A 118 15.01 9.33 -5.08
C GLN A 118 13.82 8.38 -5.24
N ARG A 119 13.90 7.17 -4.66
CA ARG A 119 12.83 6.17 -4.75
C ARG A 119 11.58 6.58 -3.96
N VAL A 120 11.75 7.08 -2.73
CA VAL A 120 10.65 7.60 -1.90
C VAL A 120 9.96 8.77 -2.61
N THR A 121 10.73 9.73 -3.15
CA THR A 121 10.19 10.88 -3.88
C THR A 121 9.38 10.45 -5.10
N MET A 122 9.91 9.50 -5.89
CA MET A 122 9.21 8.98 -7.07
C MET A 122 7.89 8.29 -6.70
N VAL A 123 7.89 7.42 -5.69
CA VAL A 123 6.67 6.68 -5.29
C VAL A 123 5.65 7.63 -4.67
N THR A 124 6.07 8.56 -3.83
CA THR A 124 5.19 9.60 -3.27
C THR A 124 4.54 10.45 -4.37
N GLY A 125 5.30 10.83 -5.40
CA GLY A 125 4.75 11.51 -6.58
C GLY A 125 3.71 10.67 -7.33
N ALA A 126 3.97 9.37 -7.49
CA ALA A 126 3.04 8.44 -8.12
C ALA A 126 1.72 8.30 -7.34
N TYR A 127 1.78 8.19 -6.00
CA TYR A 127 0.58 8.19 -5.15
C TYR A 127 -0.21 9.49 -5.30
N ARG A 128 0.46 10.65 -5.25
CA ARG A 128 -0.23 11.95 -5.34
C ARG A 128 -1.02 12.09 -6.65
N TYR A 129 -0.41 11.72 -7.77
CA TYR A 129 -1.10 11.78 -9.07
C TYR A 129 -2.19 10.70 -9.19
N ARG A 130 -1.86 9.45 -8.83
CA ARG A 130 -2.79 8.33 -9.01
C ARG A 130 -4.03 8.45 -8.14
N THR A 131 -3.91 8.87 -6.88
CA THR A 131 -5.07 9.06 -5.99
C THR A 131 -6.05 10.07 -6.56
N GLY A 132 -5.57 11.23 -7.02
CA GLY A 132 -6.42 12.25 -7.65
C GLY A 132 -7.09 11.72 -8.92
N TYR A 133 -6.33 11.04 -9.79
CA TYR A 133 -6.86 10.44 -11.01
C TYR A 133 -7.95 9.39 -10.71
N GLU A 134 -7.69 8.45 -9.81
CA GLU A 134 -8.60 7.33 -9.52
C GLU A 134 -9.92 7.82 -8.91
N VAL A 135 -9.86 8.83 -8.04
CA VAL A 135 -11.06 9.35 -7.36
C VAL A 135 -11.83 10.32 -8.25
N LEU A 136 -11.16 11.29 -8.87
CA LEU A 136 -11.83 12.42 -9.54
C LEU A 136 -12.10 12.17 -11.03
N VAL A 137 -11.18 11.49 -11.72
CA VAL A 137 -11.23 11.33 -13.19
C VAL A 137 -11.79 9.95 -13.56
N ALA A 138 -11.15 8.88 -13.09
CA ALA A 138 -11.60 7.52 -13.35
C ALA A 138 -12.87 7.15 -12.58
N ARG A 139 -13.19 7.91 -11.52
CA ARG A 139 -14.33 7.66 -10.63
C ARG A 139 -14.37 6.21 -10.14
N ARG A 140 -13.21 5.64 -9.82
CA ARG A 140 -13.03 4.25 -9.37
C ARG A 140 -13.88 3.93 -8.14
N TYR A 141 -14.10 4.92 -7.29
CA TYR A 141 -14.95 4.85 -6.09
C TYR A 141 -16.16 5.77 -6.24
N ALA A 142 -17.07 5.43 -7.14
CA ALA A 142 -18.23 6.26 -7.44
C ALA A 142 -19.15 6.43 -6.20
N GLY A 143 -19.52 7.67 -5.89
CA GLY A 143 -20.36 8.01 -4.73
C GLY A 143 -19.58 8.38 -3.47
N LEU A 144 -18.28 8.07 -3.41
CA LEU A 144 -17.43 8.35 -2.25
C LEU A 144 -17.41 9.86 -1.95
N GLY A 145 -17.84 10.23 -0.73
CA GLY A 145 -17.92 11.64 -0.28
C GLY A 145 -19.23 12.37 -0.62
N GLN A 146 -20.26 11.72 -1.17
CA GLN A 146 -21.56 12.34 -1.49
C GLN A 146 -22.60 12.30 -0.35
N GLN A 147 -22.23 11.82 0.85
CA GLN A 147 -23.14 11.68 2.01
C GLN A 147 -22.81 12.63 3.18
N LEU A 148 -22.20 13.79 2.90
CA LEU A 148 -22.03 14.85 3.91
C LEU A 148 -23.15 15.88 3.81
#